data_AF-A0A2S0I8R8-F1
#
_entry.id   AF-A0A2S0I8R8-F1
#
_cell.length_a   1.000
_cell.length_b   1.000
_cell.length_c   1.000
_cell.angle_alpha   90.00
_cell.angle_beta   90.00
_cell.angle_gamma   90.00
#
_symmetry.space_group_name_H-M   'P 1'
#
loop_
_entity.id
_entity.type
_entity.pdbx_description
1 polymer ?
#
loop_
_entity_poly.entity_id
_entity_poly.type
_entity_poly.pdbx_seq_one_letter_code
_entity_poly.pdbx_strand_id
1 'polypeptide(L)'
;MSKESFESQRELCGRLQERLAAERARLAQWQSIEADYQRKYTETLRPLEEKLNQLRYKLVLCFDHAYKEMGLSKAEREFVSELVTEFSEELLVLATKSELPAGCDTARLKTLYKKHRGSDYDANLAELTESAGQELADALDLDVADLNSMSPMQLLQIIQDQYEDEDAEELLEYARVVKIPAVTNPVAWQALQEAERARQAQSAQDPALRAEVQAAADIPDDRLQETNAVLTAQLDDVLSQLQFAEEGFKLRYELDPFATFEPDAVMGELDDDLKDLQEYIQELEHEIMQFSDESLLKAWLKAMRREVAAMERREDRS
;
A
#
# COMPACT_ATOMS: atom_id res chain seq x y z
N MET A 1 9.14 -37.57 -21.06
CA MET A 1 7.89 -38.20 -20.60
C MET A 1 7.69 -37.76 -19.16
N SER A 2 7.09 -36.60 -18.97
CA SER A 2 6.77 -36.08 -17.64
C SER A 2 5.67 -36.95 -17.05
N LYS A 3 5.94 -37.54 -15.88
CA LYS A 3 4.90 -38.17 -15.07
C LYS A 3 4.04 -37.03 -14.53
N GLU A 4 2.97 -36.69 -15.23
CA GLU A 4 1.82 -36.08 -14.58
C GLU A 4 1.31 -37.12 -13.60
N SER A 5 1.71 -36.97 -12.34
CA SER A 5 1.12 -37.72 -11.24
C SER A 5 -0.32 -37.23 -11.13
N PHE A 6 -1.25 -37.96 -11.75
CA PHE A 6 -2.67 -37.72 -11.54
C PHE A 6 -2.95 -37.94 -10.05
N GLU A 7 -3.11 -36.85 -9.32
CA GLU A 7 -3.50 -36.87 -7.92
C GLU A 7 -4.80 -37.65 -7.75
N SER A 8 -4.81 -38.61 -6.83
CA SER A 8 -6.03 -39.34 -6.48
C SER A 8 -7.02 -38.45 -5.72
N GLN A 9 -8.31 -38.74 -5.81
CA GLN A 9 -9.34 -37.97 -5.10
C GLN A 9 -9.12 -37.90 -3.58
N ARG A 10 -8.46 -38.92 -3.00
CA ARG A 10 -8.14 -38.99 -1.58
C ARG A 10 -6.95 -38.10 -1.22
N GLU A 11 -5.91 -38.08 -2.06
CA GLU A 11 -4.77 -37.16 -1.91
C GLU A 11 -5.24 -35.70 -2.02
N LEU A 12 -6.11 -35.39 -2.99
CA LEU A 12 -6.71 -34.07 -3.14
C LEU A 12 -7.50 -33.66 -1.88
N CYS A 13 -8.30 -34.58 -1.33
CA CYS A 13 -9.06 -34.34 -0.10
C CYS A 13 -8.13 -34.01 1.06
N GLY A 14 -7.05 -34.79 1.26
CA GLY A 14 -6.05 -34.53 2.29
C GLY A 14 -5.40 -33.16 2.14
N ARG A 15 -4.95 -32.81 0.93
CA ARG A 15 -4.34 -31.50 0.66
C ARG A 15 -5.30 -30.34 0.91
N LEU A 16 -6.56 -30.46 0.48
CA LEU A 16 -7.58 -29.42 0.71
C LEU A 16 -7.86 -29.25 2.20
N GLN A 17 -7.89 -30.33 2.99
CA GLN A 17 -8.04 -30.25 4.45
C GLN A 17 -6.87 -29.55 5.13
N GLU A 18 -5.64 -29.92 4.76
CA GLU A 18 -4.43 -29.28 5.27
C GLU A 18 -4.39 -27.79 4.93
N ARG A 19 -4.65 -27.44 3.67
CA ARG A 19 -4.70 -26.04 3.23
C ARG A 19 -5.80 -25.26 3.94
N LEU A 20 -7.02 -25.78 4.02
CA LEU A 20 -8.13 -25.14 4.72
C LEU A 20 -7.82 -24.91 6.20
N ALA A 21 -7.16 -25.86 6.86
CA ALA A 21 -6.73 -25.71 8.25
C ALA A 21 -5.66 -24.60 8.41
N ALA A 22 -4.70 -24.54 7.49
CA ALA A 22 -3.67 -23.49 7.46
C ALA A 22 -4.28 -22.10 7.24
N GLU A 23 -5.15 -21.94 6.24
CA GLU A 23 -5.78 -20.64 5.95
C GLU A 23 -6.71 -20.18 7.09
N ARG A 24 -7.43 -21.10 7.74
CA ARG A 24 -8.23 -20.77 8.94
C ARG A 24 -7.35 -20.32 10.11
N ALA A 25 -6.18 -20.94 10.29
CA ALA A 25 -5.22 -20.50 11.31
C ALA A 25 -4.67 -19.11 10.99
N ARG A 26 -4.31 -18.84 9.73
CA ARG A 26 -3.89 -17.51 9.26
C ARG A 26 -4.95 -16.45 9.47
N LEU A 27 -6.22 -16.77 9.18
CA LEU A 27 -7.34 -15.85 9.40
C LEU A 27 -7.52 -15.52 10.89
N ALA A 28 -7.38 -16.53 11.76
CA ALA A 28 -7.44 -16.33 13.21
C ALA A 28 -6.27 -15.48 13.72
N GLN A 29 -5.07 -15.63 13.16
CA GLN A 29 -3.92 -14.79 13.48
C GLN A 29 -4.19 -13.32 13.15
N TRP A 30 -4.66 -13.03 11.93
CA TRP A 30 -5.07 -11.67 11.54
C TRP A 30 -6.07 -11.05 12.54
N GLN A 31 -7.12 -11.81 12.90
CA GLN A 31 -8.12 -11.35 13.87
C GLN A 31 -7.53 -11.09 15.26
N SER A 32 -6.51 -11.84 15.66
CA SER A 32 -5.87 -11.69 16.97
C SER A 32 -4.97 -10.45 17.04
N ILE A 33 -4.22 -10.18 15.97
CA ILE A 33 -3.20 -9.12 15.91
C ILE A 33 -3.85 -7.75 15.72
N GLU A 34 -4.99 -7.72 15.04
CA GLU A 34 -5.74 -6.51 14.73
C GLU A 34 -5.92 -5.56 15.93
N ALA A 35 -6.32 -6.09 17.08
CA ALA A 35 -6.59 -5.26 18.26
C ALA A 35 -5.32 -4.64 18.84
N ASP A 36 -4.20 -5.35 18.80
CA ASP A 36 -2.92 -4.87 19.31
C ASP A 36 -2.28 -3.87 18.34
N TYR A 37 -2.37 -4.14 17.03
CA TYR A 37 -1.96 -3.19 15.99
C TYR A 37 -2.77 -1.90 16.08
N GLN A 38 -4.11 -1.98 16.18
CA GLN A 38 -4.98 -0.81 16.29
C GLN A 38 -4.61 0.07 17.48
N ARG A 39 -4.36 -0.54 18.64
CA ARG A 39 -3.97 0.17 19.86
C ARG A 39 -2.67 0.93 19.63
N LYS A 40 -1.64 0.23 19.17
CA LYS A 40 -0.31 0.79 18.92
C LYS A 40 -0.35 1.88 17.83
N TYR A 41 -1.07 1.63 16.75
CA TYR A 41 -1.29 2.62 15.70
C TYR A 41 -1.94 3.90 16.24
N THR A 42 -3.02 3.78 17.02
CA THR A 42 -3.75 4.95 17.54
C THR A 42 -2.97 5.70 18.60
N GLU A 43 -2.24 4.99 19.48
CA GLU A 43 -1.54 5.57 20.62
C GLU A 43 -0.15 6.10 20.26
N THR A 44 0.53 5.52 19.26
CA THR A 44 1.93 5.81 18.96
C THR A 44 2.17 6.24 17.51
N LEU A 45 1.75 5.44 16.53
CA LEU A 45 2.10 5.70 15.12
C LEU A 45 1.39 6.94 14.57
N ARG A 46 0.07 7.02 14.72
CA ARG A 46 -0.72 8.14 14.20
C ARG A 46 -0.23 9.51 14.70
N PRO A 47 0.03 9.73 16.01
CA PRO A 47 0.62 11.00 16.46
C PRO A 47 1.97 11.34 15.82
N LEU A 48 2.80 10.33 15.52
CA LEU A 48 4.08 10.53 14.85
C LEU A 48 3.88 10.86 13.37
N GLU A 49 3.00 10.16 12.66
CA GLU A 49 2.64 10.47 11.27
C GLU A 49 2.06 11.88 11.14
N GLU A 50 1.16 12.27 12.04
CA GLU A 50 0.62 13.64 12.10
C GLU A 50 1.73 14.66 12.27
N LYS A 51 2.67 14.40 13.18
CA LYS A 51 3.81 15.28 13.44
C LYS A 51 4.75 15.36 12.23
N LEU A 52 5.10 14.22 11.62
CA LEU A 52 5.92 14.17 10.42
C LEU A 52 5.29 14.99 9.29
N ASN A 53 4.00 14.77 9.01
CA ASN A 53 3.31 15.45 7.92
C ASN A 53 3.14 16.96 8.19
N GLN A 54 3.01 17.39 9.44
CA GLN A 54 3.10 18.80 9.81
C GLN A 54 4.51 19.39 9.55
N LEU A 55 5.57 18.62 9.79
CA LEU A 55 6.94 19.05 9.52
C LEU A 55 7.21 19.12 8.01
N ARG A 56 6.79 18.11 7.22
CA ARG A 56 6.83 18.15 5.74
C ARG A 56 6.08 19.37 5.20
N TYR A 57 4.90 19.67 5.72
CA TYR A 57 4.17 20.89 5.34
C TYR A 57 4.95 22.16 5.68
N LYS A 58 5.59 22.23 6.86
CA LYS A 58 6.46 23.36 7.22
C LYS A 58 7.66 23.48 6.29
N LEU A 59 8.30 22.37 5.88
CA LEU A 59 9.39 22.37 4.90
C LEU A 59 8.96 23.02 3.59
N VAL A 60 7.81 22.61 3.05
CA VAL A 60 7.24 23.20 1.82
C VAL A 60 7.13 24.72 1.95
N LEU A 61 6.66 25.23 3.11
CA LEU A 61 6.57 26.67 3.35
C LEU A 61 7.93 27.35 3.51
N CYS A 62 8.86 26.73 4.23
CA CYS A 62 10.23 27.23 4.42
C CYS A 62 10.95 27.34 3.08
N PHE A 63 10.83 26.33 2.22
CA PHE A 63 11.44 26.30 0.89
C PHE A 63 10.80 27.32 -0.06
N ASP A 64 9.47 27.48 -0.09
CA ASP A 64 8.81 28.56 -0.85
C ASP A 64 9.31 29.95 -0.41
N HIS A 65 9.48 30.15 0.90
CA HIS A 65 10.01 31.39 1.44
C HIS A 65 11.47 31.61 1.02
N ALA A 66 12.32 30.60 1.18
CA ALA A 66 13.73 30.67 0.82
C ALA A 66 13.95 30.95 -0.67
N TYR A 67 13.12 30.35 -1.52
CA TYR A 67 13.10 30.61 -2.97
C TYR A 67 12.96 32.11 -3.28
N LYS A 68 12.11 32.81 -2.52
CA LYS A 68 11.81 34.24 -2.70
C LYS A 68 12.85 35.15 -2.04
N GLU A 69 13.20 34.89 -0.78
CA GLU A 69 13.81 35.89 0.10
C GLU A 69 15.28 35.60 0.50
N MET A 70 15.80 34.38 0.31
CA MET A 70 17.10 33.96 0.91
C MET A 70 18.31 33.99 -0.04
N GLY A 71 18.33 34.93 -0.99
CA GLY A 71 19.53 35.18 -1.81
C GLY A 71 20.10 33.94 -2.53
N LEU A 72 19.26 32.95 -2.83
CA LEU A 72 19.67 31.68 -3.43
C LEU A 72 20.17 31.88 -4.86
N SER A 73 21.21 31.12 -5.23
CA SER A 73 21.68 31.01 -6.61
C SER A 73 20.64 30.31 -7.50
N LYS A 74 20.83 30.37 -8.82
CA LYS A 74 19.92 29.70 -9.77
C LYS A 74 19.78 28.20 -9.49
N ALA A 75 20.91 27.51 -9.31
CA ALA A 75 20.93 26.06 -9.05
C ALA A 75 20.32 25.70 -7.68
N GLU A 76 20.49 26.56 -6.66
CA GLU A 76 19.84 26.35 -5.36
C GLU A 76 18.32 26.57 -5.46
N ARG A 77 17.85 27.56 -6.23
CA ARG A 77 16.42 27.78 -6.46
C ARG A 77 15.76 26.65 -7.23
N GLU A 78 16.45 26.07 -8.20
CA GLU A 78 15.98 24.92 -8.96
C GLU A 78 15.79 23.71 -8.04
N PHE A 79 16.81 23.38 -7.25
CA PHE A 79 16.73 22.30 -6.26
C PHE A 79 15.65 22.54 -5.19
N VAL A 80 15.50 23.78 -4.70
CA VAL A 80 14.42 24.12 -3.76
C VAL A 80 13.04 23.96 -4.41
N SER A 81 12.89 24.27 -5.70
CA SER A 81 11.63 24.02 -6.41
C SER A 81 11.32 22.54 -6.55
N GLU A 82 12.33 21.70 -6.80
CA GLU A 82 12.19 20.23 -6.82
C GLU A 82 11.69 19.74 -5.47
N LEU A 83 12.35 20.12 -4.36
CA LEU A 83 11.93 19.74 -3.01
C LEU A 83 10.50 20.22 -2.66
N VAL A 84 10.13 21.45 -3.02
CA VAL A 84 8.74 21.93 -2.81
C VAL A 84 7.75 21.08 -3.59
N THR A 85 8.11 20.67 -4.80
CA THR A 85 7.25 19.86 -5.66
C THR A 85 7.06 18.48 -5.07
N GLU A 86 8.15 17.79 -4.75
CA GLU A 86 8.18 16.43 -4.18
C GLU A 86 7.39 16.33 -2.87
N PHE A 87 7.73 17.15 -1.86
CA PHE A 87 6.99 17.13 -0.58
C PHE A 87 5.53 17.55 -0.73
N SER A 88 5.21 18.40 -1.71
CA SER A 88 3.81 18.72 -2.00
C SER A 88 3.08 17.52 -2.62
N GLU A 89 3.71 16.78 -3.52
CA GLU A 89 3.13 15.56 -4.10
C GLU A 89 2.87 14.50 -3.05
N GLU A 90 3.85 14.20 -2.19
CA GLU A 90 3.68 13.23 -1.10
C GLU A 90 2.47 13.56 -0.21
N LEU A 91 2.34 14.83 0.19
CA LEU A 91 1.22 15.29 1.01
C LEU A 91 -0.11 15.30 0.23
N LEU A 92 -0.08 15.60 -1.08
CA LEU A 92 -1.28 15.58 -1.91
C LEU A 92 -1.77 14.16 -2.20
N VAL A 93 -0.85 13.20 -2.36
CA VAL A 93 -1.16 11.76 -2.43
C VAL A 93 -1.73 11.31 -1.09
N LEU A 94 -1.14 11.68 0.04
CA LEU A 94 -1.69 11.36 1.36
C LEU A 94 -3.12 11.90 1.53
N ALA A 95 -3.38 13.12 1.03
CA ALA A 95 -4.69 13.75 1.08
C ALA A 95 -5.78 13.01 0.25
N THR A 96 -5.41 12.07 -0.62
CA THR A 96 -6.38 11.19 -1.29
C THR A 96 -6.82 10.02 -0.40
N LYS A 97 -5.93 9.55 0.49
CA LYS A 97 -6.17 8.44 1.42
C LYS A 97 -6.95 8.90 2.66
N SER A 98 -6.56 10.03 3.27
CA SER A 98 -7.14 10.50 4.52
C SER A 98 -7.05 12.02 4.68
N GLU A 99 -7.65 12.56 5.75
CA GLU A 99 -7.57 13.98 6.05
C GLU A 99 -6.14 14.36 6.49
N LEU A 100 -5.60 15.44 5.91
CA LEU A 100 -4.31 15.97 6.35
C LEU A 100 -4.37 16.50 7.79
N PRO A 101 -3.22 16.51 8.50
CA PRO A 101 -3.16 17.04 9.85
C PRO A 101 -3.64 18.49 9.96
N ALA A 102 -4.11 18.88 11.14
CA ALA A 102 -4.58 20.23 11.41
C ALA A 102 -3.51 21.29 11.05
N GLY A 103 -3.91 22.28 10.25
CA GLY A 103 -3.03 23.34 9.77
C GLY A 103 -2.37 23.10 8.42
N CYS A 104 -2.49 21.88 7.86
CA CYS A 104 -2.08 21.56 6.50
C CYS A 104 -3.24 21.86 5.53
N ASP A 105 -3.03 22.77 4.59
CA ASP A 105 -4.04 23.18 3.60
C ASP A 105 -3.72 22.60 2.21
N THR A 106 -4.56 21.68 1.74
CA THR A 106 -4.47 21.03 0.43
C THR A 106 -4.54 22.02 -0.74
N ALA A 107 -5.39 23.06 -0.65
CA ALA A 107 -5.50 24.06 -1.72
C ALA A 107 -4.22 24.91 -1.81
N ARG A 108 -3.60 25.19 -0.66
CA ARG A 108 -2.30 25.85 -0.61
C ARG A 108 -1.19 24.96 -1.17
N LEU A 109 -1.18 23.66 -0.87
CA LEU A 109 -0.23 22.70 -1.47
C LEU A 109 -0.33 22.69 -3.00
N LYS A 110 -1.54 22.55 -3.56
CA LYS A 110 -1.75 22.61 -5.01
C LYS A 110 -1.25 23.93 -5.63
N THR A 111 -1.45 25.04 -4.93
CA THR A 111 -0.96 26.35 -5.38
C THR A 111 0.57 26.42 -5.40
N LEU A 112 1.24 25.92 -4.36
CA LEU A 112 2.70 25.90 -4.26
C LEU A 112 3.31 24.92 -5.27
N TYR A 113 2.73 23.74 -5.39
CA TYR A 113 3.09 22.77 -6.43
C TYR A 113 3.05 23.41 -7.82
N LYS A 114 1.91 24.02 -8.19
CA LYS A 114 1.75 24.69 -9.48
C LYS A 114 2.76 25.82 -9.70
N LYS A 115 3.08 26.57 -8.64
CA LYS A 115 4.09 27.64 -8.70
C LYS A 115 5.49 27.10 -9.02
N HIS A 116 5.88 25.96 -8.44
CA HIS A 116 7.23 25.42 -8.54
C HIS A 116 7.43 24.48 -9.72
N ARG A 117 6.44 23.63 -10.04
CA ARG A 117 6.43 22.72 -11.19
C ARG A 117 6.01 23.37 -12.49
N GLY A 118 5.11 24.36 -12.43
CA GLY A 118 4.57 25.06 -13.60
C GLY A 118 3.33 24.41 -14.23
N SER A 119 2.88 23.25 -13.74
CA SER A 119 1.64 22.59 -14.16
C SER A 119 0.74 22.25 -12.96
N ASP A 120 -0.52 21.94 -13.23
CA ASP A 120 -1.52 21.64 -12.21
C ASP A 120 -1.38 20.19 -11.72
N TYR A 121 -1.44 19.98 -10.40
CA TYR A 121 -1.28 18.64 -9.81
C TYR A 121 -2.35 17.67 -10.30
N ASP A 122 -3.61 18.10 -10.34
CA ASP A 122 -4.72 17.20 -10.70
C ASP A 122 -4.63 16.81 -12.17
N ALA A 123 -4.17 17.72 -13.03
CA ALA A 123 -3.92 17.44 -14.44
C ALA A 123 -2.75 16.47 -14.65
N ASN A 124 -1.63 16.69 -13.94
CA ASN A 124 -0.47 15.79 -14.01
C ASN A 124 -0.82 14.40 -13.51
N LEU A 125 -1.56 14.30 -12.40
CA LEU A 125 -2.00 13.02 -11.85
C LEU A 125 -2.91 12.29 -12.84
N ALA A 126 -3.87 12.98 -13.45
CA ALA A 126 -4.75 12.36 -14.46
C ALA A 126 -3.97 11.83 -15.67
N GLU A 127 -3.01 12.60 -16.20
CA GLU A 127 -2.14 12.18 -17.30
C GLU A 127 -1.26 10.98 -16.91
N LEU A 128 -0.68 11.01 -15.70
CA LEU A 128 0.14 9.93 -15.19
C LEU A 128 -0.67 8.64 -15.00
N THR A 129 -1.86 8.73 -14.42
CA THR A 129 -2.78 7.59 -14.24
C THR A 129 -3.26 7.02 -15.56
N GLU A 130 -3.56 7.87 -16.56
CA GLU A 130 -3.94 7.41 -17.91
C GLU A 130 -2.77 6.67 -18.59
N SER A 131 -1.57 7.25 -18.56
CA SER A 131 -0.38 6.64 -19.16
C SER A 131 -0.03 5.32 -18.49
N ALA A 132 0.06 5.28 -17.16
CA ALA A 132 0.35 4.06 -16.40
C ALA A 132 -0.73 3.00 -16.60
N GLY A 133 -1.99 3.41 -16.72
CA GLY A 133 -3.11 2.51 -17.00
C GLY A 133 -2.98 1.83 -18.35
N GLN A 134 -2.53 2.55 -19.38
CA GLN A 134 -2.31 1.99 -20.71
C GLN A 134 -1.14 1.00 -20.73
N GLU A 135 0.02 1.39 -20.17
CA GLU A 135 1.21 0.52 -20.12
C GLU A 135 0.93 -0.78 -19.34
N LEU A 136 0.26 -0.67 -18.19
CA LEU A 136 -0.09 -1.85 -17.38
C LEU A 136 -1.14 -2.74 -18.06
N ALA A 137 -2.14 -2.15 -18.71
CA ALA A 137 -3.15 -2.90 -19.46
C ALA A 137 -2.52 -3.67 -20.62
N ASP A 138 -1.63 -3.03 -21.38
CA ASP A 138 -0.92 -3.65 -22.50
C ASP A 138 0.02 -4.77 -22.01
N ALA A 139 0.75 -4.55 -20.90
CA ALA A 139 1.66 -5.55 -20.34
C ALA A 139 0.93 -6.81 -19.84
N LEU A 140 -0.26 -6.64 -19.26
CA LEU A 140 -1.08 -7.73 -18.71
C LEU A 140 -2.07 -8.34 -19.71
N ASP A 141 -2.12 -7.85 -20.95
CA ASP A 141 -3.12 -8.23 -21.98
C ASP A 141 -4.57 -8.06 -21.47
N LEU A 142 -4.82 -6.94 -20.79
CA LEU A 142 -6.13 -6.57 -20.22
C LEU A 142 -6.67 -5.30 -20.87
N ASP A 143 -7.98 -5.13 -20.88
CA ASP A 143 -8.58 -3.84 -21.19
C ASP A 143 -8.48 -2.90 -19.97
N VAL A 144 -8.28 -1.59 -20.19
CA VAL A 144 -8.24 -0.57 -19.13
C VAL A 144 -9.51 -0.59 -18.26
N ALA A 145 -10.66 -0.95 -18.83
CA ALA A 145 -11.91 -1.10 -18.08
C ALA A 145 -11.86 -2.25 -17.07
N ASP A 146 -11.28 -3.39 -17.47
CA ASP A 146 -11.12 -4.56 -16.60
C ASP A 146 -10.11 -4.27 -15.50
N LEU A 147 -8.97 -3.67 -15.86
CA LEU A 147 -7.94 -3.20 -14.92
C LEU A 147 -8.54 -2.29 -13.83
N ASN A 148 -9.38 -1.33 -14.22
CA ASN A 148 -10.04 -0.41 -13.28
C ASN A 148 -11.03 -1.13 -12.35
N SER A 149 -11.65 -2.22 -12.80
CA SER A 149 -12.61 -3.01 -12.01
C SER A 149 -11.95 -3.95 -10.99
N MET A 150 -10.69 -4.33 -11.21
CA MET A 150 -9.96 -5.23 -10.32
C MET A 150 -9.61 -4.59 -8.97
N SER A 151 -9.62 -5.37 -7.89
CA SER A 151 -9.04 -4.94 -6.62
C SER A 151 -7.51 -4.96 -6.69
N PRO A 152 -6.81 -4.16 -5.87
CA PRO A 152 -5.36 -4.21 -5.81
C PRO A 152 -4.80 -5.60 -5.49
N MET A 153 -5.47 -6.40 -4.64
CA MET A 153 -5.03 -7.77 -4.34
C MET A 153 -5.18 -8.71 -5.53
N GLN A 154 -6.25 -8.59 -6.32
CA GLN A 154 -6.40 -9.38 -7.55
C GLN A 154 -5.28 -9.08 -8.54
N LEU A 155 -4.95 -7.79 -8.68
CA LEU A 155 -3.88 -7.34 -9.56
C LEU A 155 -2.49 -7.78 -9.05
N LEU A 156 -2.25 -7.67 -7.74
CA LEU A 156 -1.04 -8.18 -7.08
C LEU A 156 -0.83 -9.67 -7.38
N GLN A 157 -1.89 -10.48 -7.20
CA GLN A 157 -1.82 -11.91 -7.45
C GLN A 157 -1.53 -12.22 -8.92
N ILE A 158 -2.21 -11.54 -9.85
CA ILE A 158 -1.95 -11.70 -11.30
C ILE A 158 -0.49 -11.41 -11.64
N ILE A 159 0.06 -10.32 -11.10
CA ILE A 159 1.44 -9.90 -11.36
C ILE A 159 2.42 -10.92 -10.77
N GLN A 160 2.26 -11.29 -9.49
CA GLN A 160 3.14 -12.25 -8.81
C GLN A 160 3.09 -13.66 -9.40
N ASP A 161 1.94 -14.09 -9.92
CA ASP A 161 1.79 -15.43 -10.50
C ASP A 161 2.42 -15.55 -11.90
N GLN A 162 2.59 -14.43 -12.62
CA GLN A 162 2.94 -14.44 -14.05
C GLN A 162 4.30 -13.81 -14.38
N TYR A 163 4.83 -12.93 -13.52
CA TYR A 163 6.04 -12.15 -13.78
C TYR A 163 7.12 -12.46 -12.75
N GLU A 164 8.38 -12.32 -13.17
CA GLU A 164 9.56 -12.47 -12.30
C GLU A 164 9.79 -11.18 -11.50
N ASP A 165 10.60 -11.24 -10.42
CA ASP A 165 10.71 -10.16 -9.42
C ASP A 165 10.97 -8.75 -10.01
N GLU A 166 11.85 -8.61 -11.00
CA GLU A 166 12.16 -7.30 -11.62
C GLU A 166 10.98 -6.76 -12.45
N ASP A 167 10.41 -7.59 -13.33
CA ASP A 167 9.26 -7.23 -14.15
C ASP A 167 8.00 -6.98 -13.28
N ALA A 168 7.83 -7.78 -12.23
CA ALA A 168 6.74 -7.65 -11.29
C ALA A 168 6.79 -6.30 -10.55
N GLU A 169 7.97 -5.85 -10.10
CA GLU A 169 8.09 -4.56 -9.42
C GLU A 169 7.75 -3.40 -10.35
N GLU A 170 8.22 -3.41 -11.60
CA GLU A 170 7.86 -2.37 -12.59
C GLU A 170 6.33 -2.32 -12.80
N LEU A 171 5.68 -3.48 -12.96
CA LEU A 171 4.22 -3.55 -13.10
C LEU A 171 3.49 -3.07 -11.84
N LEU A 172 4.02 -3.35 -10.65
CA LEU A 172 3.46 -2.86 -9.40
C LEU A 172 3.61 -1.35 -9.23
N GLU A 173 4.66 -0.72 -9.76
CA GLU A 173 4.77 0.74 -9.83
C GLU A 173 3.65 1.35 -10.67
N TYR A 174 3.40 0.83 -11.88
CA TYR A 174 2.25 1.27 -12.67
C TYR A 174 0.94 1.01 -11.92
N ALA A 175 0.81 -0.15 -11.27
CA ALA A 175 -0.40 -0.51 -10.53
C ALA A 175 -0.67 0.43 -9.35
N ARG A 176 0.37 0.88 -8.62
CA ARG A 176 0.26 1.87 -7.55
C ARG A 176 -0.29 3.19 -8.07
N VAL A 177 0.19 3.66 -9.23
CA VAL A 177 -0.30 4.88 -9.88
C VAL A 177 -1.76 4.73 -10.31
N VAL A 178 -2.11 3.59 -10.92
CA VAL A 178 -3.49 3.30 -11.37
C VAL A 178 -4.45 3.18 -10.19
N LYS A 179 -3.98 2.65 -9.06
CA LYS A 179 -4.78 2.44 -7.84
C LYS A 179 -4.62 3.54 -6.80
N ILE A 180 -4.14 4.73 -7.20
CA ILE A 180 -4.26 5.93 -6.35
C ILE A 180 -5.75 6.09 -5.99
N PRO A 181 -6.09 6.21 -4.70
CA PRO A 181 -7.49 6.17 -4.27
C PRO A 181 -8.33 7.29 -4.90
N ALA A 182 -9.42 6.90 -5.56
CA ALA A 182 -10.44 7.83 -6.04
C ALA A 182 -11.37 8.34 -4.92
N VAL A 183 -11.40 7.62 -3.80
CA VAL A 183 -12.12 7.96 -2.58
C VAL A 183 -11.21 7.74 -1.38
N THR A 184 -11.51 8.39 -0.25
CA THR A 184 -10.71 8.22 0.96
C THR A 184 -10.81 6.79 1.51
N ASN A 185 -9.77 6.35 2.20
CA ASN A 185 -9.69 5.02 2.80
C ASN A 185 -10.87 4.72 3.75
N PRO A 186 -11.38 5.65 4.59
CA PRO A 186 -12.57 5.40 5.40
C PRO A 186 -13.83 5.09 4.58
N VAL A 187 -14.00 5.75 3.42
CA VAL A 187 -15.13 5.50 2.51
C VAL A 187 -14.97 4.15 1.82
N ALA A 188 -13.78 3.84 1.30
CA ALA A 188 -13.47 2.54 0.72
C ALA A 188 -13.66 1.41 1.75
N TRP A 189 -13.22 1.62 2.99
CA TRP A 189 -13.38 0.67 4.08
C TRP A 189 -14.85 0.40 4.41
N GLN A 190 -15.69 1.44 4.46
CA GLN A 190 -17.12 1.26 4.67
C GLN A 190 -17.75 0.42 3.55
N ALA A 191 -17.41 0.69 2.29
CA ALA A 191 -17.91 -0.08 1.16
C ALA A 191 -17.47 -1.55 1.23
N LEU A 192 -16.21 -1.81 1.60
CA LEU A 192 -15.67 -3.16 1.79
C LEU A 192 -16.40 -3.91 2.92
N GLN A 193 -16.70 -3.24 4.03
CA GLN A 193 -17.49 -3.83 5.13
C GLN A 193 -18.92 -4.18 4.70
N GLU A 194 -19.56 -3.34 3.89
CA GLU A 194 -20.91 -3.59 3.39
C GLU A 194 -20.93 -4.79 2.42
N ALA A 195 -19.96 -4.87 1.51
CA ALA A 195 -19.76 -5.99 0.61
C ALA A 195 -19.52 -7.31 1.39
N GLU A 196 -18.66 -7.28 2.40
CA GLU A 196 -18.36 -8.45 3.24
C GLU A 196 -19.59 -8.92 4.01
N ARG A 197 -20.38 -8.00 4.59
CA ARG A 197 -21.63 -8.38 5.29
C ARG A 197 -22.63 -9.04 4.34
N ALA A 198 -22.75 -8.53 3.12
CA ALA A 198 -23.60 -9.14 2.11
C ALA A 198 -23.11 -10.54 1.72
N ARG A 199 -21.80 -10.71 1.50
CA ARG A 199 -21.19 -12.01 1.21
C ARG A 199 -21.42 -13.00 2.36
N GLN A 200 -21.13 -12.61 3.60
CA GLN A 200 -21.33 -13.45 4.78
C GLN A 200 -22.80 -13.87 4.96
N ALA A 201 -23.75 -12.99 4.69
CA ALA A 201 -25.18 -13.34 4.73
C ALA A 201 -25.56 -14.39 3.67
N GLN A 202 -24.89 -14.37 2.51
CA GLN A 202 -25.04 -15.39 1.47
C GLN A 202 -24.32 -16.70 1.86
N SER A 203 -23.07 -16.63 2.33
CA SER A 203 -22.30 -17.78 2.81
C SER A 203 -23.01 -18.53 3.95
N ALA A 204 -23.65 -17.81 4.88
CA ALA A 204 -24.41 -18.40 5.97
C ALA A 204 -25.63 -19.25 5.52
N GLN A 205 -26.12 -19.01 4.30
CA GLN A 205 -27.23 -19.76 3.70
C GLN A 205 -26.73 -20.94 2.85
N ASP A 206 -25.44 -21.02 2.55
CA ASP A 206 -24.87 -22.10 1.78
C ASP A 206 -24.75 -23.38 2.64
N PRO A 207 -25.39 -24.50 2.26
CA PRO A 207 -25.25 -25.76 2.99
C PRO A 207 -23.85 -26.39 2.90
N ALA A 208 -23.10 -26.17 1.81
CA ALA A 208 -21.74 -26.71 1.65
C ALA A 208 -20.76 -26.05 2.63
N LEU A 209 -20.89 -24.74 2.86
CA LEU A 209 -20.02 -24.02 3.81
C LEU A 209 -20.28 -24.41 5.28
N ARG A 210 -21.47 -24.95 5.58
CA ARG A 210 -21.87 -25.40 6.92
C ARG A 210 -21.62 -26.89 7.17
N ALA A 211 -21.25 -27.63 6.13
CA ALA A 211 -21.04 -29.07 6.24
C ALA A 211 -19.77 -29.39 7.03
N GLU A 212 -19.90 -30.26 8.04
CA GLU A 212 -18.74 -30.86 8.71
C GLU A 212 -18.19 -32.00 7.83
N VAL A 213 -16.88 -32.00 7.61
CA VAL A 213 -16.20 -32.99 6.79
C VAL A 213 -15.31 -33.87 7.68
N GLN A 214 -15.43 -35.19 7.52
CA GLN A 214 -14.61 -36.19 8.23
C GLN A 214 -13.15 -36.16 7.74
N ALA A 215 -12.22 -36.73 8.51
CA ALA A 215 -10.83 -36.84 8.06
C ALA A 215 -10.71 -37.60 6.73
N ALA A 216 -9.80 -37.17 5.85
CA ALA A 216 -9.59 -37.77 4.53
C ALA A 216 -9.40 -39.30 4.55
N ALA A 217 -8.86 -39.87 5.64
CA ALA A 217 -8.69 -41.31 5.82
C ALA A 217 -10.03 -42.06 5.99
N ASP A 218 -11.03 -41.42 6.58
CA ASP A 218 -12.31 -42.03 6.97
C ASP A 218 -13.41 -41.87 5.92
N ILE A 219 -13.17 -41.05 4.88
CA ILE A 219 -14.14 -40.79 3.82
C ILE A 219 -14.19 -41.98 2.84
N PRO A 220 -15.39 -42.53 2.56
CA PRO A 220 -15.59 -43.55 1.51
C PRO A 220 -15.20 -43.04 0.12
N ASP A 221 -14.60 -43.90 -0.72
CA ASP A 221 -14.09 -43.50 -2.04
C ASP A 221 -15.17 -42.90 -2.96
N ASP A 222 -16.42 -43.39 -2.87
CA ASP A 222 -17.58 -42.91 -3.63
C ASP A 222 -18.08 -41.53 -3.18
N ARG A 223 -17.66 -41.05 -2.01
CA ARG A 223 -18.00 -39.74 -1.44
C ARG A 223 -16.90 -38.69 -1.60
N LEU A 224 -15.70 -39.09 -2.03
CA LEU A 224 -14.53 -38.20 -2.10
C LEU A 224 -14.76 -37.02 -3.05
N GLN A 225 -15.37 -37.23 -4.21
CA GLN A 225 -15.58 -36.17 -5.20
C GLN A 225 -16.53 -35.07 -4.67
N GLU A 226 -17.65 -35.46 -4.07
CA GLU A 226 -18.58 -34.52 -3.43
C GLU A 226 -17.91 -33.78 -2.26
N THR A 227 -17.08 -34.49 -1.50
CA THR A 227 -16.36 -33.91 -0.36
C THR A 227 -15.30 -32.90 -0.80
N ASN A 228 -14.58 -33.20 -1.88
CA ASN A 228 -13.61 -32.28 -2.47
C ASN A 228 -14.29 -30.98 -2.92
N ALA A 229 -15.47 -31.07 -3.55
CA ALA A 229 -16.25 -29.88 -3.92
C ALA A 229 -16.65 -29.03 -2.70
N VAL A 230 -17.05 -29.67 -1.59
CA VAL A 230 -17.36 -28.97 -0.33
C VAL A 230 -16.11 -28.29 0.24
N LEU A 231 -14.98 -28.98 0.29
CA LEU A 231 -13.73 -28.44 0.80
C LEU A 231 -13.20 -27.28 -0.05
N THR A 232 -13.32 -27.36 -1.37
CA THR A 232 -13.00 -26.24 -2.28
C THR A 232 -13.87 -25.03 -1.97
N ALA A 233 -15.20 -25.20 -1.86
CA ALA A 233 -16.08 -24.08 -1.52
C ALA A 233 -15.74 -23.45 -0.15
N GLN A 234 -15.42 -24.28 0.86
CA GLN A 234 -14.98 -23.79 2.17
C GLN A 234 -13.63 -23.06 2.11
N LEU A 235 -12.70 -23.53 1.29
CA LEU A 235 -11.42 -22.89 1.09
C LEU A 235 -11.59 -21.53 0.41
N ASP A 236 -12.40 -21.47 -0.65
CA ASP A 236 -12.67 -20.22 -1.38
C ASP A 236 -13.32 -19.16 -0.48
N ASP A 237 -14.24 -19.57 0.41
CA ASP A 237 -14.85 -18.67 1.40
C ASP A 237 -13.82 -18.16 2.43
N VAL A 238 -12.94 -19.03 2.94
CA VAL A 238 -11.88 -18.61 3.88
C VAL A 238 -10.85 -17.70 3.21
N LEU A 239 -10.46 -17.98 1.96
CA LEU A 239 -9.56 -17.11 1.19
C LEU A 239 -10.19 -15.74 0.96
N SER A 240 -11.50 -15.69 0.69
CA SER A 240 -12.23 -14.42 0.56
C SER A 240 -12.27 -13.65 1.89
N GLN A 241 -12.39 -14.34 3.04
CA GLN A 241 -12.32 -13.72 4.37
C GLN A 241 -10.91 -13.17 4.68
N LEU A 242 -9.86 -13.88 4.28
CA LEU A 242 -8.48 -13.43 4.39
C LEU A 242 -8.24 -12.17 3.55
N GLN A 243 -8.71 -12.16 2.30
CA GLN A 243 -8.64 -10.98 1.44
C GLN A 243 -9.35 -9.77 2.07
N PHE A 244 -10.56 -9.96 2.61
CA PHE A 244 -11.26 -8.90 3.34
C PHE A 244 -10.45 -8.38 4.55
N ALA A 245 -9.86 -9.29 5.33
CA ALA A 245 -9.06 -8.93 6.49
C ALA A 245 -7.82 -8.10 6.09
N GLU A 246 -7.11 -8.53 5.04
CA GLU A 246 -5.89 -7.89 4.55
C GLU A 246 -6.19 -6.54 3.87
N GLU A 247 -7.14 -6.47 2.93
CA GLU A 247 -7.55 -5.21 2.30
C GLU A 247 -8.05 -4.21 3.35
N GLY A 248 -8.83 -4.70 4.32
CA GLY A 248 -9.33 -3.91 5.43
C GLY A 248 -8.24 -3.40 6.38
N PHE A 249 -7.18 -4.18 6.58
CA PHE A 249 -6.00 -3.78 7.32
C PHE A 249 -5.26 -2.65 6.59
N LYS A 250 -4.94 -2.85 5.30
CA LYS A 250 -4.23 -1.86 4.48
C LYS A 250 -4.97 -0.53 4.39
N LEU A 251 -6.29 -0.55 4.18
CA LEU A 251 -7.10 0.67 4.12
C LEU A 251 -7.08 1.45 5.44
N ARG A 252 -7.31 0.78 6.57
CA ARG A 252 -7.42 1.45 7.88
C ARG A 252 -6.11 2.03 8.40
N TYR A 253 -4.99 1.48 7.95
CA TYR A 253 -3.66 1.88 8.38
C TYR A 253 -2.84 2.54 7.26
N GLU A 254 -3.52 2.95 6.18
CA GLU A 254 -2.96 3.74 5.06
C GLU A 254 -1.78 3.09 4.32
N LEU A 255 -1.63 1.77 4.45
CA LEU A 255 -0.55 0.98 3.88
C LEU A 255 -0.62 0.92 2.35
N ASP A 256 0.50 0.56 1.72
CA ASP A 256 0.54 0.27 0.29
C ASP A 256 -0.43 -0.88 -0.03
N PRO A 257 -1.40 -0.70 -0.95
CA PRO A 257 -2.32 -1.75 -1.35
C PRO A 257 -1.64 -3.02 -1.90
N PHE A 258 -0.41 -2.91 -2.42
CA PHE A 258 0.36 -4.02 -3.00
C PHE A 258 1.42 -4.61 -2.06
N ALA A 259 1.66 -3.99 -0.89
CA ALA A 259 2.57 -4.58 0.09
C ALA A 259 2.03 -5.91 0.60
N THR A 260 2.91 -6.89 0.77
CA THR A 260 2.54 -8.21 1.33
C THR A 260 2.94 -8.24 2.80
N PHE A 261 2.03 -8.71 3.66
CA PHE A 261 2.27 -8.76 5.10
C PHE A 261 2.07 -10.17 5.63
N GLU A 262 3.01 -10.62 6.46
CA GLU A 262 2.80 -11.80 7.29
C GLU A 262 2.26 -11.36 8.66
N PRO A 263 1.12 -11.89 9.13
CA PRO A 263 0.53 -11.49 10.41
C PRO A 263 1.55 -11.55 11.54
N ASP A 264 2.32 -12.63 11.61
CA ASP A 264 3.28 -12.88 12.69
C ASP A 264 4.49 -11.92 12.68
N ALA A 265 4.73 -11.19 11.58
CA ALA A 265 5.82 -10.22 11.46
C ALA A 265 5.37 -8.77 11.66
N VAL A 266 4.10 -8.45 11.36
CA VAL A 266 3.61 -7.06 11.23
C VAL A 266 3.81 -6.21 12.49
N MET A 267 3.75 -6.81 13.68
CA MET A 267 3.97 -6.08 14.94
C MET A 267 5.43 -5.71 15.17
N GLY A 268 6.35 -6.56 14.73
CA GLY A 268 7.79 -6.33 14.78
C GLY A 268 8.22 -5.27 13.77
N GLU A 269 7.71 -5.38 12.53
CA GLU A 269 7.90 -4.35 11.49
C GLU A 269 7.40 -2.99 11.99
N LEU A 270 6.22 -2.94 12.63
CA LEU A 270 5.72 -1.71 13.24
C LEU A 270 6.61 -1.18 14.39
N ASP A 271 7.27 -2.04 15.18
CA ASP A 271 8.23 -1.58 16.20
C ASP A 271 9.45 -0.91 15.57
N ASP A 272 9.98 -1.49 14.50
CA ASP A 272 11.12 -0.97 13.77
C ASP A 272 10.74 0.36 13.07
N ASP A 273 9.61 0.41 12.38
CA ASP A 273 9.10 1.61 11.71
C ASP A 273 8.88 2.77 12.69
N LEU A 274 8.34 2.48 13.89
CA LEU A 274 8.15 3.52 14.91
C LEU A 274 9.45 4.13 15.39
N LYS A 275 10.50 3.30 15.52
CA LYS A 275 11.81 3.77 15.94
C LYS A 275 12.42 4.66 14.86
N ASP A 276 12.39 4.19 13.61
CA ASP A 276 12.96 4.91 12.48
C ASP A 276 12.21 6.23 12.25
N LEU A 277 10.88 6.22 12.36
CA LEU A 277 10.06 7.44 12.26
C LEU A 277 10.34 8.43 13.39
N GLN A 278 10.57 7.97 14.62
CA GLN A 278 10.94 8.85 15.74
C GLN A 278 12.30 9.51 15.53
N GLU A 279 13.30 8.75 15.07
CA GLU A 279 14.63 9.26 14.75
C GLU A 279 14.54 10.30 13.61
N TYR A 280 13.83 9.96 12.53
CA TYR A 280 13.63 10.86 11.40
C TYR A 280 12.90 12.17 11.79
N ILE A 281 11.86 12.09 12.61
CA ILE A 281 11.16 13.30 13.10
C ILE A 281 12.11 14.19 13.91
N GLN A 282 12.96 13.62 14.77
CA GLN A 282 13.90 14.40 15.58
C GLN A 282 14.93 15.12 14.71
N GLU A 283 15.47 14.43 13.69
CA GLU A 283 16.38 15.01 12.72
C GLU A 283 15.71 16.15 11.96
N LEU A 284 14.51 15.90 11.44
CA LEU A 284 13.78 16.88 10.64
C LEU A 284 13.38 18.13 11.46
N GLU A 285 13.00 17.96 12.73
CA GLU A 285 12.77 19.10 13.65
C GLU A 285 14.02 19.95 13.84
N HIS A 286 15.18 19.30 14.01
CA HIS A 286 16.45 19.97 14.19
C HIS A 286 16.87 20.76 12.94
N GLU A 287 16.65 20.20 11.75
CA GLU A 287 16.93 20.86 10.48
C GLU A 287 16.04 22.08 10.25
N ILE A 288 14.71 21.92 10.42
CA ILE A 288 13.74 23.01 10.24
C ILE A 288 14.07 24.19 11.17
N MET A 289 14.52 23.93 12.40
CA MET A 289 14.91 24.99 13.34
C MET A 289 16.07 25.87 12.80
N GLN A 290 16.96 25.30 12.00
CA GLN A 290 18.13 25.97 11.44
C GLN A 290 17.84 26.74 10.15
N PHE A 291 16.75 26.42 9.45
CA PHE A 291 16.42 27.03 8.15
C PHE A 291 16.04 28.51 8.21
N SER A 292 15.91 29.08 9.42
CA SER A 292 15.82 30.54 9.59
C SER A 292 17.13 31.28 9.26
N ASP A 293 18.27 30.58 9.28
CA ASP A 293 19.57 31.12 8.89
C ASP A 293 19.89 30.74 7.43
N GLU A 294 20.06 31.74 6.57
CA GLU A 294 20.37 31.57 5.15
C GLU A 294 21.62 30.70 4.93
N SER A 295 22.65 30.89 5.76
CA SER A 295 23.92 30.19 5.60
C SER A 295 23.80 28.71 5.94
N LEU A 296 23.02 28.37 6.97
CA LEU A 296 22.75 27.00 7.37
C LEU A 296 21.86 26.29 6.34
N LEU A 297 20.81 26.96 5.85
CA LEU A 297 19.98 26.40 4.78
C LEU A 297 20.80 26.11 3.52
N LYS A 298 21.64 27.05 3.06
CA LYS A 298 22.50 26.84 1.89
C LYS A 298 23.50 25.69 2.11
N ALA A 299 24.04 25.56 3.31
CA ALA A 299 24.92 24.45 3.66
C ALA A 299 24.19 23.10 3.59
N TRP A 300 22.97 23.04 4.13
CA TRP A 300 22.11 21.87 4.07
C TRP A 300 21.74 21.50 2.63
N LEU A 301 21.26 22.45 1.82
CA LEU A 301 20.93 22.21 0.40
C LEU A 301 22.13 21.66 -0.37
N LYS A 302 23.34 22.17 -0.07
CA LYS A 302 24.57 21.68 -0.70
C LYS A 302 24.95 20.27 -0.26
N ALA A 303 24.71 19.90 1.00
CA ALA A 303 24.93 18.55 1.50
C ALA A 303 23.96 17.57 0.84
N MET A 304 22.66 17.88 0.87
CA MET A 304 21.60 17.06 0.29
C MET A 304 21.83 16.79 -1.20
N ARG A 305 22.14 17.83 -1.99
CA ARG A 305 22.46 17.67 -3.42
C ARG A 305 23.66 16.75 -3.69
N ARG A 306 24.65 16.71 -2.79
CA ARG A 306 25.81 15.82 -2.94
C ARG A 306 25.43 14.38 -2.64
N GLU A 307 24.50 14.19 -1.73
CA GLU A 307 24.00 12.89 -1.33
C GLU A 307 23.14 12.28 -2.42
N VAL A 308 22.15 13.01 -2.94
CA VAL A 308 21.33 12.61 -4.10
C VAL A 308 22.23 12.22 -5.28
N ALA A 309 23.17 13.09 -5.66
CA ALA A 309 24.12 12.78 -6.73
C ALA A 309 25.05 11.59 -6.41
N ALA A 310 25.20 11.19 -5.15
CA ALA A 310 25.96 10.01 -4.76
C ALA A 310 25.13 8.73 -4.81
N MET A 311 23.82 8.81 -4.55
CA MET A 311 22.87 7.70 -4.71
C MET A 311 22.70 7.36 -6.18
N GLU A 312 22.42 8.35 -7.05
CA GLU A 312 22.31 8.15 -8.51
C GLU A 312 23.56 7.46 -9.08
N ARG A 313 24.76 7.89 -8.65
CA ARG A 313 26.03 7.26 -9.06
C ARG A 313 26.21 5.82 -8.56
N ARG A 314 25.50 5.41 -7.51
CA ARG A 314 25.54 4.01 -7.01
C ARG A 314 24.55 3.16 -7.81
N GLU A 315 23.37 3.68 -8.08
CA GLU A 315 22.35 3.05 -8.93
C GLU A 315 22.88 2.84 -10.36
N ASP A 316 23.50 3.85 -10.98
CA ASP A 316 24.15 3.74 -12.31
C ASP A 316 25.29 2.69 -12.38
N ARG A 317 25.76 2.20 -11.23
CA ARG A 317 26.86 1.22 -11.12
C ARG A 317 26.41 -0.15 -10.62
N SER A 318 25.18 -0.27 -10.14
CA SER A 318 24.56 -1.54 -9.76
C SER A 318 23.96 -2.22 -10.97
#